data_AF-A0A3S1BBP7-F1
#
_entry.id   AF-A0A3S1BBP7-F1
#
_cell.length_a   1.000
_cell.length_b   1.000
_cell.length_c   1.000
_cell.angle_alpha   90.00
_cell.angle_beta   90.00
_cell.angle_gamma   90.00
#
_symmetry.space_group_name_H-M   'P 1'
#
loop_
_entity.id
_entity.type
_entity.pdbx_description
1 polymer ?
#
loop_
_entity_poly.entity_id
_entity_poly.type
_entity_poly.pdbx_seq_one_letter_code
_entity_poly.pdbx_strand_id
1 'polypeptide(L)'
;MGASYFQEIDAVLWDDGTDLRSDTPFGMFPPQAHPNNPCGKFIIDGSFRMGDVYLLSYGMCGNHNPPKRVTYGRTLKNQQLITTVKTVLAEYQVNYYVECVMRCSAWYKCRAAEFHNDSLNCSIIGEFTSNGTTAYPHLTTFFRQTFTL
;
A
#
# COMPACT_ATOMS: atom_id res chain seq x y z
N MET A 1 0.38 7.92 -8.80
CA MET A 1 0.49 8.58 -7.50
C MET A 1 1.94 9.00 -7.35
N GLY A 2 2.31 10.05 -8.06
CA GLY A 2 3.40 10.91 -7.63
C GLY A 2 2.78 12.11 -6.95
N ALA A 3 3.39 12.56 -5.86
CA ALA A 3 3.26 13.96 -5.48
C ALA A 3 4.53 14.65 -5.94
N SER A 4 4.43 15.91 -6.30
CA SER A 4 5.55 16.70 -6.80
C SER A 4 5.59 18.05 -6.10
N TYR A 5 6.78 18.59 -5.93
CA TYR A 5 6.97 19.97 -5.53
C TYR A 5 6.84 20.88 -6.76
N PHE A 6 5.92 21.83 -6.70
CA PHE A 6 5.65 22.81 -7.75
C PHE A 6 6.22 24.17 -7.32
N GLN A 7 7.31 24.59 -7.97
CA GLN A 7 8.06 25.79 -7.59
C GLN A 7 7.24 27.08 -7.81
N GLU A 8 6.33 27.08 -8.78
CA GLU A 8 5.50 28.24 -9.14
C GLU A 8 4.57 28.68 -8.01
N ILE A 9 4.17 27.73 -7.16
CA ILE A 9 3.20 27.93 -6.08
C ILE A 9 3.77 27.56 -4.70
N ASP A 10 5.05 27.21 -4.63
CA ASP A 10 5.77 26.78 -3.42
C ASP A 10 4.98 25.73 -2.61
N ALA A 11 4.50 24.69 -3.29
CA ALA A 11 3.63 23.67 -2.69
C ALA A 11 3.97 22.26 -3.16
N VAL A 12 3.70 21.27 -2.30
CA VAL A 12 3.72 19.86 -2.68
C VAL A 12 2.29 19.40 -2.91
N LEU A 13 1.98 19.01 -4.15
CA LEU A 13 0.66 18.54 -4.55
C LEU A 13 0.77 17.13 -5.13
N TRP A 14 -0.33 16.39 -5.15
CA TRP A 14 -0.43 15.23 -6.03
C TRP A 14 -0.28 15.67 -7.50
N ASP A 15 0.24 14.78 -8.36
CA ASP A 15 0.43 15.08 -9.79
C ASP A 15 -0.89 15.39 -10.53
N ASP A 16 -2.04 15.07 -9.94
CA ASP A 16 -3.37 15.46 -10.44
C ASP A 16 -3.83 16.85 -9.96
N GLY A 17 -2.95 17.58 -9.26
CA GLY A 17 -3.19 18.92 -8.73
C GLY A 17 -3.97 18.95 -7.41
N THR A 18 -4.32 17.80 -6.83
CA THR A 18 -5.01 17.76 -5.54
C THR A 18 -4.05 17.93 -4.36
N ASP A 19 -4.54 18.56 -3.29
CA ASP A 19 -3.77 18.76 -2.07
C ASP A 19 -3.43 17.43 -1.39
N LEU A 20 -2.24 17.39 -0.79
CA LEU A 20 -1.91 16.35 0.16
C LEU A 20 -2.85 16.44 1.37
N ARG A 21 -3.47 15.32 1.74
CA ARG A 21 -4.39 15.26 2.88
C ARG A 21 -3.66 14.85 4.16
N SER A 22 -4.23 15.18 5.32
CA SER A 22 -3.66 14.86 6.64
C SER A 22 -3.53 13.36 6.92
N ASP A 23 -4.24 12.52 6.17
CA ASP A 23 -4.16 11.06 6.21
C ASP A 23 -3.12 10.46 5.25
N THR A 24 -2.41 11.31 4.50
CA THR A 24 -1.22 10.87 3.76
C THR A 24 -0.22 10.31 4.77
N PRO A 25 0.34 9.11 4.56
CA PRO A 25 1.19 8.44 5.54
C PRO A 25 2.59 9.05 5.54
N PHE A 26 2.70 10.33 5.88
CA PHE A 26 3.97 10.99 6.04
C PHE A 26 4.84 10.26 7.08
N GLY A 27 6.15 10.33 6.91
CA GLY A 27 7.08 9.89 7.95
C GLY A 27 6.92 10.72 9.24
N MET A 28 7.92 10.66 10.12
CA MET A 28 7.92 11.43 11.39
C MET A 28 7.67 12.94 11.19
N PHE A 29 7.94 13.46 10.00
CA PHE A 29 7.71 14.85 9.65
C PHE A 29 6.99 14.94 8.29
N PRO A 30 6.03 15.86 8.12
CA PRO A 30 5.50 16.19 6.81
C PRO A 30 6.65 16.56 5.87
N PRO A 31 6.60 16.14 4.60
CA PRO A 31 7.62 16.49 3.64
C PRO A 31 7.70 18.00 3.49
N GLN A 32 8.92 18.53 3.60
CA GLN A 32 9.19 19.91 3.25
C GLN A 32 9.36 20.02 1.73
N ALA A 33 8.68 21.02 1.17
CA ALA A 33 8.92 21.50 -0.18
C ALA A 33 10.40 21.83 -0.37
N HIS A 34 11.08 21.14 -1.29
CA HIS A 34 12.49 21.41 -1.55
C HIS A 34 12.84 21.14 -3.03
N PRO A 35 13.47 22.10 -3.74
CA PRO A 35 13.82 21.94 -5.17
C PRO A 35 14.69 20.70 -5.45
N ASN A 36 15.60 20.35 -4.53
CA ASN A 36 16.48 19.19 -4.68
C ASN A 36 15.78 17.84 -4.47
N ASN A 37 14.59 17.84 -3.86
CA ASN A 37 13.80 16.63 -3.59
C ASN A 37 12.38 16.83 -4.14
N PRO A 38 12.20 16.98 -5.46
CA PRO A 38 10.93 17.45 -5.99
C PRO A 38 9.89 16.34 -6.11
N CYS A 39 10.23 15.07 -5.88
CA CYS A 39 9.35 13.93 -6.13
C CYS A 39 8.99 13.17 -4.86
N GLY A 40 7.71 12.94 -4.66
CA GLY A 40 7.17 12.11 -3.60
C GLY A 40 7.35 10.62 -3.89
N LYS A 41 7.85 9.89 -2.90
CA LYS A 41 8.14 8.45 -2.97
C LYS A 41 7.59 7.77 -1.74
N PHE A 42 7.04 6.57 -1.93
CA PHE A 42 6.86 5.63 -0.84
C PHE A 42 8.18 4.92 -0.56
N ILE A 43 8.57 4.88 0.71
CA ILE A 43 9.74 4.12 1.15
C ILE A 43 9.32 2.80 1.81
N ILE A 44 10.30 1.95 2.10
CA ILE A 44 10.09 0.55 2.51
C ILE A 44 9.27 0.38 3.79
N ASP A 45 9.26 1.39 4.67
CA ASP A 45 8.47 1.40 5.90
C ASP A 45 6.98 1.77 5.67
N GLY A 46 6.60 2.04 4.42
CA GLY A 46 5.26 2.46 4.02
C GLY A 46 5.02 3.95 4.17
N SER A 47 6.00 4.72 4.67
CA SER A 47 5.89 6.17 4.76
C SER A 47 6.13 6.86 3.42
N PHE A 48 5.50 8.00 3.26
CA PHE A 48 5.63 8.90 2.13
C PHE A 48 6.66 9.99 2.45
N ARG A 49 7.63 10.20 1.56
CA ARG A 49 8.68 11.20 1.69
C ARG A 49 9.01 11.85 0.36
N MET A 50 9.49 13.07 0.38
CA MET A 50 10.06 13.72 -0.81
C MET A 50 11.52 13.27 -0.99
N GLY A 51 11.89 12.98 -2.22
CA GLY A 51 13.24 12.56 -2.60
C GLY A 51 13.63 13.11 -3.97
N ASP A 52 14.88 12.85 -4.32
CA ASP A 52 15.48 13.24 -5.59
C ASP A 52 14.83 12.58 -6.82
N VAL A 53 15.21 13.00 -8.02
CA VAL A 53 14.70 12.44 -9.28
C VAL A 53 15.59 11.31 -9.83
N TYR A 54 16.76 11.10 -9.24
CA TYR A 54 17.84 10.33 -9.86
C TYR A 54 17.74 8.81 -9.65
N LEU A 55 16.92 8.35 -8.71
CA LEU A 55 16.72 6.93 -8.44
C LEU A 55 15.42 6.41 -9.06
N LEU A 56 15.56 5.51 -10.04
CA LEU A 56 14.48 4.69 -10.58
C LEU A 56 13.73 4.01 -9.43
N SER A 57 12.43 4.27 -9.35
CA SER A 57 11.55 3.77 -8.30
C SER A 57 10.30 3.15 -8.92
N TYR A 58 9.73 2.16 -8.25
CA TYR A 58 8.42 1.62 -8.66
C TYR A 58 7.34 2.69 -8.47
N GLY A 59 6.54 2.90 -9.52
CA GLY A 59 5.40 3.82 -9.49
C GLY A 59 4.09 3.09 -9.26
N MET A 60 3.13 3.76 -8.62
CA MET A 60 1.74 3.31 -8.54
C MET A 60 0.89 4.19 -9.46
N CYS A 61 0.04 3.60 -10.29
CA CYS A 61 -0.93 4.36 -11.07
C CYS A 61 -2.31 4.29 -10.39
N GLY A 62 -2.95 5.44 -10.22
CA GLY A 62 -4.36 5.49 -9.82
C GLY A 62 -5.22 5.10 -11.01
N ASN A 63 -6.23 4.26 -10.80
CA ASN A 63 -7.29 4.09 -11.79
C ASN A 63 -8.30 5.23 -11.58
N HIS A 64 -8.43 6.14 -12.55
CA HIS A 64 -9.37 7.27 -12.48
C HIS A 64 -10.80 6.90 -12.91
N ASN A 65 -11.03 5.66 -13.37
CA ASN A 65 -12.33 5.19 -13.85
C ASN A 65 -12.89 3.91 -13.17
N PRO A 66 -12.68 3.65 -11.86
CA PRO A 66 -13.33 2.55 -11.19
C PRO A 66 -14.78 2.93 -10.86
N PRO A 67 -15.72 1.95 -10.80
CA PRO A 67 -17.02 2.19 -10.17
C PRO A 67 -16.78 2.78 -8.78
N LYS A 68 -17.64 3.70 -8.33
CA LYS A 68 -17.61 4.39 -7.03
C LYS A 68 -17.50 3.39 -5.86
N ARG A 69 -16.30 2.87 -5.62
CA ARG A 69 -16.00 1.86 -4.61
C ARG A 69 -14.84 2.38 -3.82
N VAL A 70 -15.11 2.76 -2.59
CA VAL A 70 -14.06 3.10 -1.64
C VAL A 70 -13.48 1.78 -1.12
N THR A 71 -12.17 1.63 -1.24
CA THR A 71 -11.46 0.48 -0.69
C THR A 71 -10.66 0.96 0.50
N TYR A 72 -10.77 0.24 1.62
CA TYR A 72 -9.96 0.46 2.81
C TYR A 72 -9.01 -0.71 3.00
N GLY A 73 -7.78 -0.39 3.41
CA GLY A 73 -6.75 -1.35 3.77
C GLY A 73 -6.55 -1.36 5.28
N ARG A 74 -6.36 -2.54 5.88
CA ARG A 74 -5.90 -2.66 7.27
C ARG A 74 -4.77 -3.67 7.36
N THR A 75 -3.68 -3.28 8.01
CA THR A 75 -2.54 -4.16 8.28
C THR A 75 -2.57 -4.63 9.73
N LEU A 76 -2.41 -5.94 9.93
CA LEU A 76 -2.23 -6.58 11.22
C LEU A 76 -0.86 -7.26 11.25
N LYS A 77 0.03 -6.76 12.11
CA LYS A 77 1.38 -7.31 12.30
C LYS A 77 1.33 -8.52 13.23
N ASN A 78 2.14 -9.53 12.95
CA ASN A 78 2.25 -10.78 13.72
C ASN A 78 0.90 -11.47 13.91
N GLN A 79 0.06 -11.41 12.89
CA GLN A 79 -1.27 -12.01 12.91
C GLN A 79 -1.51 -12.73 11.60
N GLN A 80 -2.15 -13.88 11.69
CA GLN A 80 -2.61 -14.72 10.59
C GLN A 80 -4.13 -14.78 10.57
N LEU A 81 -4.69 -14.92 9.37
CA LEU A 81 -6.12 -15.10 9.17
C LEU A 81 -6.57 -16.47 9.70
N ILE A 82 -7.54 -16.50 10.62
CA ILE A 82 -8.24 -17.74 10.99
C ILE A 82 -9.38 -17.92 10.00
N THR A 83 -9.25 -18.91 9.11
CA THR A 83 -10.26 -19.23 8.11
C THR A 83 -10.70 -20.67 8.19
N THR A 84 -12.00 -20.91 8.02
CA THR A 84 -12.54 -22.24 7.71
C THR A 84 -12.42 -22.56 6.21
N VAL A 85 -12.49 -21.53 5.36
CA VAL A 85 -12.27 -21.64 3.91
C VAL A 85 -11.35 -20.50 3.45
N LYS A 86 -10.20 -20.87 2.85
CA LYS A 86 -9.18 -19.96 2.33
C LYS A 86 -8.92 -20.23 0.86
N THR A 87 -9.33 -19.32 -0.03
CA THR A 87 -8.97 -19.40 -1.44
C THR A 87 -7.67 -18.63 -1.68
N VAL A 88 -6.55 -19.36 -1.76
CA VAL A 88 -5.27 -18.78 -2.19
C VAL A 88 -5.33 -18.60 -3.71
N LEU A 89 -5.27 -17.34 -4.17
CA LEU A 89 -5.30 -16.99 -5.59
C LEU A 89 -3.94 -17.15 -6.25
N ALA A 90 -2.87 -16.79 -5.53
CA ALA A 90 -1.50 -16.90 -5.98
C ALA A 90 -0.53 -16.78 -4.81
N GLU A 91 0.69 -17.26 -5.02
CA GLU A 91 1.82 -17.09 -4.11
C GLU A 91 3.02 -16.55 -4.88
N TYR A 92 3.76 -15.64 -4.24
CA TYR A 92 4.90 -14.96 -4.82
C TYR A 92 6.03 -14.86 -3.80
N GLN A 93 7.27 -15.13 -4.22
CA GLN A 93 8.41 -14.58 -3.51
C GLN A 93 8.49 -13.08 -3.76
N VAL A 94 8.57 -12.31 -2.69
CA VAL A 94 8.64 -10.85 -2.71
C VAL A 94 9.68 -10.38 -1.71
N ASN A 95 10.39 -9.30 -2.00
CA ASN A 95 11.48 -8.88 -1.11
C ASN A 95 10.95 -8.20 0.16
N TYR A 96 9.75 -7.60 0.11
CA TYR A 96 9.22 -6.77 1.18
C TYR A 96 7.70 -6.84 1.28
N TYR A 97 7.17 -6.56 2.48
CA TYR A 97 5.73 -6.50 2.76
C TYR A 97 4.96 -5.59 1.79
N VAL A 98 5.51 -4.41 1.47
CA VAL A 98 4.84 -3.44 0.59
C VAL A 98 4.58 -4.05 -0.79
N GLU A 99 5.50 -4.84 -1.33
CA GLU A 99 5.31 -5.52 -2.61
C GLU A 99 4.14 -6.51 -2.55
N CYS A 100 3.97 -7.22 -1.43
CA CYS A 100 2.83 -8.11 -1.21
C CYS A 100 1.49 -7.35 -1.23
N VAL A 101 1.42 -6.21 -0.53
CA VAL A 101 0.23 -5.33 -0.50
C VAL A 101 -0.09 -4.79 -1.88
N MET A 102 0.94 -4.40 -2.64
CA MET A 102 0.80 -3.89 -4.00
C MET A 102 0.21 -4.93 -4.94
N ARG A 103 0.70 -6.18 -4.89
CA ARG A 103 0.18 -7.29 -5.68
C ARG A 103 -1.29 -7.57 -5.36
N CYS A 104 -1.67 -7.57 -4.08
CA CYS A 104 -3.09 -7.70 -3.68
C CYS A 104 -3.95 -6.53 -4.18
N SER A 105 -3.45 -5.30 -4.06
CA SER A 105 -4.18 -4.10 -4.45
C SER A 105 -4.43 -4.05 -5.97
N ALA A 106 -3.47 -4.52 -6.76
CA ALA A 106 -3.60 -4.65 -8.20
C ALA A 106 -4.64 -5.70 -8.63
N TRP A 107 -4.95 -6.70 -7.79
CA TRP A 107 -5.88 -7.77 -8.13
C TRP A 107 -7.28 -7.54 -7.54
N TYR A 108 -8.28 -7.30 -8.39
CA TYR A 108 -9.66 -7.02 -7.96
C TYR A 108 -10.33 -8.13 -7.11
N LYS A 109 -9.87 -9.38 -7.23
CA LYS A 109 -10.36 -10.52 -6.44
C LYS A 109 -9.71 -10.61 -5.07
N CYS A 110 -8.59 -9.93 -4.83
CA CYS A 110 -7.92 -9.98 -3.54
C CYS A 110 -8.82 -9.40 -2.44
N ARG A 111 -8.87 -10.09 -1.30
CA ARG A 111 -9.49 -9.62 -0.06
C ARG A 111 -8.50 -9.59 1.10
N ALA A 112 -7.44 -10.39 1.05
CA ALA A 112 -6.35 -10.32 1.99
C ALA A 112 -5.01 -10.74 1.37
N ALA A 113 -3.91 -10.34 1.99
CA ALA A 113 -2.57 -10.81 1.65
C ALA A 113 -1.82 -11.19 2.92
N GLU A 114 -1.12 -12.31 2.91
CA GLU A 114 -0.28 -12.74 4.03
C GLU A 114 1.17 -12.72 3.60
N PHE A 115 1.98 -11.90 4.27
CA PHE A 115 3.41 -11.83 4.04
C PHE A 115 4.16 -12.52 5.18
N HIS A 116 4.91 -13.55 4.83
CA HIS A 116 5.84 -14.23 5.71
C HIS A 116 7.21 -13.57 5.62
N ASN A 117 7.64 -12.94 6.71
CA ASN A 117 8.88 -12.19 6.75
C ASN A 117 10.13 -13.09 6.66
N ASP A 118 10.06 -14.32 7.18
CA ASP A 118 11.22 -15.22 7.22
C ASP A 118 11.50 -15.87 5.86
N SER A 119 10.44 -16.26 5.14
CA SER A 119 10.54 -16.90 3.83
C SER A 119 10.40 -15.93 2.65
N LEU A 120 10.17 -14.65 2.95
CA LEU A 120 9.93 -13.60 1.94
C LEU A 120 8.82 -14.02 0.96
N ASN A 121 7.79 -14.68 1.48
CA ASN A 121 6.69 -15.22 0.70
C ASN A 121 5.41 -14.43 0.93
N CYS A 122 4.66 -14.20 -0.14
CA CYS A 122 3.39 -13.49 -0.13
C CYS A 122 2.30 -14.39 -0.71
N SER A 123 1.28 -14.68 0.09
CA SER A 123 0.08 -15.38 -0.36
C SER A 123 -1.06 -14.39 -0.56
N ILE A 124 -1.58 -14.31 -1.79
CA ILE A 124 -2.74 -13.48 -2.15
C ILE A 124 -4.00 -14.30 -1.93
N ILE A 125 -4.90 -13.78 -1.10
CA ILE A 125 -6.11 -14.47 -0.66
C ILE A 125 -7.33 -13.79 -1.29
N GLY A 126 -8.18 -14.59 -1.92
CA GLY A 126 -9.43 -14.18 -2.53
C GLY A 126 -10.57 -14.10 -1.52
N GLU A 127 -11.76 -14.53 -1.92
CA GLU A 127 -12.87 -14.66 -0.96
C GLU A 127 -12.55 -15.71 0.11
N PHE A 128 -12.92 -15.41 1.35
CA PHE A 128 -12.70 -16.28 2.50
C PHE A 128 -13.81 -16.10 3.53
N THR A 129 -14.01 -17.12 4.35
CA THR A 129 -14.82 -17.02 5.58
C THR A 129 -13.88 -17.08 6.76
N SER A 130 -13.94 -16.07 7.63
CA SER A 130 -13.01 -15.92 8.75
C SER A 130 -13.74 -15.77 10.08
N ASN A 131 -13.16 -16.37 11.12
CA ASN A 131 -13.56 -16.19 12.51
C ASN A 131 -12.70 -15.15 13.24
N GLY A 132 -11.86 -14.41 12.50
CA GLY A 132 -10.93 -13.42 13.03
C GLY A 132 -9.47 -13.72 12.65
N THR A 133 -8.55 -13.24 13.48
CA THR A 133 -7.11 -13.46 13.33
C THR A 133 -6.52 -14.11 14.58
N THR A 134 -5.46 -14.86 14.40
CA THR A 134 -4.66 -15.45 15.49
C THR A 134 -3.26 -14.86 15.47
N ALA A 135 -2.60 -14.84 16.61
CA ALA A 135 -1.19 -14.46 16.68
C ALA A 135 -0.35 -15.47 15.89
N TYR A 136 0.49 -14.96 14.98
CA TYR A 136 1.47 -15.75 14.26
C TYR A 136 2.73 -14.90 14.07
N PRO A 137 3.83 -15.21 14.77
CA PRO A 137 5.08 -14.47 14.64
C PRO A 137 5.57 -14.42 13.20
N HIS A 138 6.16 -13.29 12.79
CA HIS A 138 6.75 -13.11 11.45
C HIS A 138 5.76 -13.12 10.28
N LEU A 139 4.45 -13.16 10.53
CA LEU A 139 3.42 -13.04 9.51
C LEU A 139 2.67 -11.72 9.65
N THR A 140 2.61 -10.97 8.55
CA THR A 140 1.83 -9.73 8.47
C THR A 140 0.67 -9.90 7.51
N THR A 141 -0.56 -9.78 8.02
CA THR A 141 -1.77 -9.85 7.19
C THR A 141 -2.22 -8.45 6.79
N PHE A 142 -2.46 -8.26 5.51
CA PHE A 142 -3.17 -7.12 4.94
C PHE A 142 -4.62 -7.52 4.61
N PHE A 143 -5.59 -6.71 5.01
CA PHE A 143 -7.00 -6.85 4.65
C PHE A 143 -7.40 -5.75 3.69
N ARG A 144 -8.13 -6.13 2.64
CA ARG A 144 -8.73 -5.22 1.67
C ARG A 144 -10.24 -5.28 1.77
N GLN A 145 -10.83 -4.28 2.43
CA GLN A 145 -12.27 -4.10 2.51
C GLN A 145 -12.73 -3.23 1.34
N THR A 146 -13.76 -3.66 0.63
CA THR A 146 -14.36 -2.88 -0.47
C THR A 146 -15.79 -2.54 -0.09
N PHE A 147 -16.15 -1.26 -0.14
CA PHE A 147 -17.52 -0.80 0.07
C PHE A 147 -18.08 -0.31 -1.27
N THR A 148 -19.30 -0.74 -1.60
CA THR A 148 -20.12 -0.07 -2.62
C THR A 148 -20.72 1.18 -2.01
N LEU A 149 -20.47 2.34 -2.63
CA LEU A 149 -21.18 3.59 -2.34
C LEU A 149 -22.56 3.58 -2.99
#